data_AF-A0A3S1H6P0-F1
#
_entry.id   AF-A0A3S1H6P0-F1
#
_cell.length_a   1.000
_cell.length_b   1.000
_cell.length_c   1.000
_cell.angle_alpha   90.00
_cell.angle_beta   90.00
_cell.angle_gamma   90.00
#
_symmetry.space_group_name_H-M   'P 1'
#
loop_
_entity.id
_entity.type
_entity.pdbx_description
1 polymer ?
#
loop_
_entity_poly.entity_id
_entity_poly.type
_entity_poly.pdbx_seq_one_letter_code
_entity_poly.pdbx_strand_id
1 'polypeptide(L)' 'YISALQYEAWKHTDLVIDVVKGRGGMFSLDNGRERRFLTRSTVCVVSPPSSGN' A
#
# COMPACT_ATOMS: atom_id res chain seq x y z
N TYR A 1 -9.14 6.11 -7.81
CA TYR A 1 -10.50 5.86 -7.30
C TYR A 1 -10.50 4.51 -6.61
N ILE A 2 -11.05 4.42 -5.40
CA ILE A 2 -11.24 3.18 -4.64
C ILE A 2 -12.75 3.03 -4.39
N SER A 3 -13.32 1.85 -4.60
CA SER A 3 -14.75 1.64 -4.35
C SER A 3 -15.05 1.63 -2.86
N ALA A 4 -16.32 1.82 -2.46
CA ALA A 4 -16.71 1.76 -1.05
C ALA A 4 -16.36 0.41 -0.39
N LEU A 5 -16.57 -0.71 -1.10
CA LEU A 5 -16.22 -2.04 -0.58
C LEU A 5 -14.71 -2.19 -0.37
N GLN A 6 -13.91 -1.67 -1.30
CA GLN A 6 -12.45 -1.66 -1.16
C GLN A 6 -12.02 -0.74 -0.02
N TYR A 7 -12.64 0.42 0.14
CA TYR A 7 -12.37 1.32 1.26
C TYR A 7 -12.59 0.60 2.59
N GLU A 8 -13.75 -0.05 2.78
CA GLU A 8 -14.02 -0.77 4.03
C GLU A 8 -12.99 -1.87 4.33
N ALA A 9 -12.50 -2.56 3.29
CA ALA A 9 -11.45 -3.56 3.44
C ALA A 9 -10.08 -2.96 3.82
N TRP A 10 -9.73 -1.79 3.27
CA TRP A 10 -8.37 -1.24 3.35
C TRP A 10 -8.21 -0.03 4.29
N LYS A 11 -9.29 0.52 4.87
CA LYS A 11 -9.26 1.75 5.68
C LYS A 11 -8.36 1.70 6.93
N HIS A 12 -7.97 0.51 7.36
CA HIS A 12 -7.08 0.29 8.51
C HIS A 12 -5.66 -0.12 8.11
N THR A 13 -5.32 0.03 6.84
CA THR A 13 -4.02 -0.37 6.29
C THR A 13 -3.33 0.83 5.66
N ASP A 14 -2.11 1.11 6.11
CA ASP A 14 -1.24 2.04 5.42
C ASP A 14 -0.65 1.31 4.20
N LEU A 15 -0.95 1.81 3.00
CA LEU A 15 -0.45 1.26 1.74
C LEU A 15 0.60 2.20 1.15
N VAL A 16 1.81 1.66 0.93
CA VAL A 16 2.90 2.36 0.24
C VAL A 16 3.15 1.65 -1.08
N ILE A 17 3.19 2.42 -2.17
CA ILE A 17 3.47 1.91 -3.52
C ILE A 17 4.77 2.58 -3.99
N ASP A 18 5.88 1.86 -3.89
CA ASP A 18 7.17 2.36 -4.34
C ASP A 18 7.38 2.10 -5.83
N VAL A 19 8.11 3.00 -6.49
CA VAL A 19 8.60 2.82 -7.86
C VAL A 19 10.09 2.50 -7.81
N VAL A 20 10.43 1.23 -8.00
CA VAL A 20 11.81 0.75 -7.93
C VAL A 20 12.32 0.29 -9.29
N LYS A 21 13.64 0.15 -9.45
CA LYS A 21 14.22 -0.41 -10.68
C LYS A 21 13.82 -1.89 -10.84
N GLY A 22 13.59 -2.31 -12.08
CA GLY A 22 13.32 -3.70 -12.42
C GLY A 22 12.14 -3.87 -13.38
N ARG A 23 11.97 -5.08 -13.91
CA ARG A 23 10.90 -5.37 -14.87
C ARG A 23 9.54 -5.51 -14.18
N GLY A 24 8.55 -4.79 -14.70
CA GLY A 24 7.16 -4.92 -14.27
C GLY A 24 6.58 -6.31 -14.55
N GLY A 25 5.53 -6.69 -13.81
CA GLY A 25 4.81 -7.94 -14.02
C GLY A 25 4.10 -7.98 -15.38
N MET A 26 3.79 -9.18 -15.88
CA MET A 26 3.21 -9.39 -17.21
C MET A 26 1.94 -8.54 -17.48
N PHE A 27 1.08 -8.38 -16.47
CA PHE A 27 -0.17 -7.60 -16.52
C PHE A 27 -0.10 -6.28 -15.76
N SER A 28 1.12 -5.81 -15.45
CA SER A 28 1.32 -4.57 -14.74
C SER A 28 1.43 -3.41 -15.71
N LEU A 29 0.87 -2.25 -15.35
CA LEU A 29 0.90 -1.06 -16.21
C LEU A 29 2.33 -0.58 -16.49
N ASP A 30 3.29 -0.90 -15.63
CA ASP A 30 4.72 -0.57 -15.70
C ASP A 30 5.56 -1.58 -16.50
N ASN A 31 4.97 -2.65 -17.05
CA ASN A 31 5.71 -3.61 -17.88
C ASN A 31 6.41 -2.90 -19.05
N GLY A 32 7.64 -3.31 -19.35
CA GLY A 32 8.49 -2.70 -20.38
C GLY A 32 9.04 -1.30 -20.07
N ARG A 33 8.88 -0.79 -18.84
CA ARG A 33 9.40 0.54 -18.43
C ARG A 33 10.67 0.49 -17.59
N GLU A 34 11.27 -0.70 -17.41
CA GLU A 34 12.45 -0.93 -16.57
C GLU A 34 12.32 -0.41 -15.12
N ARG A 35 11.07 -0.20 -14.68
CA ARG A 35 10.66 0.11 -13.32
C ARG A 35 9.49 -0.79 -12.96
N ARG A 36 9.38 -1.11 -11.66
CA ARG A 36 8.27 -1.88 -11.13
C ARG A 36 7.66 -1.27 -9.88
N PHE A 37 6.38 -1.53 -9.68
CA PHE A 37 5.71 -1.21 -8.43
C PHE A 37 6.02 -2.26 -7.36
N LEU A 38 6.37 -1.80 -6.17
CA LEU A 38 6.47 -2.63 -4.96
C LEU A 38 5.43 -2.13 -3.96
N THR A 39 4.41 -2.96 -3.71
CA THR A 39 3.39 -2.66 -2.71
C THR A 39 3.87 -3.16 -1.35
N ARG A 40 3.91 -2.25 -0.37
CA ARG A 40 4.15 -2.54 1.05
C ARG A 40 2.93 -2.11 1.84
N SER A 41 2.65 -2.83 2.92
CA SER A 41 1.49 -2.57 3.76
C SER A 41 1.81 -2.77 5.24
N THR A 42 1.27 -1.90 6.09
CA THR A 42 1.27 -2.07 7.54
C THR A 42 -0.12 -1.84 8.10
N VAL A 43 -0.49 -2.56 9.16
CA VAL A 43 -1.75 -2.29 9.89
C VAL A 43 -1.56 -1.01 10.69
N CYS A 44 -2.51 -0.09 10.58
CA CYS A 44 -2.51 1.14 11.36
C CYS A 44 -2.66 0.80 12.85
N VAL A 45 -1.61 1.03 13.63
CA VAL A 45 -1.62 0.78 15.08
C VAL A 45 -2.04 2.07 15.79
N VAL A 46 -3.23 2.08 16.40
CA VAL A 46 -3.61 3.16 17.31
C VAL A 46 -2.82 2.95 18.60
N SER A 47 -1.89 3.86 18.90
CA SER A 47 -1.21 3.83 20.21
C SER A 47 -2.27 4.01 21.30
N PRO A 48 -2.31 3.14 22.33
CA PRO A 48 -3.24 3.33 23.43
C PRO A 48 -2.96 4.69 24.10
N PRO A 49 -4.00 5.38 24.61
CA PRO A 49 -3.79 6.64 25.31
C PRO A 49 -2.79 6.41 26.45
N SER A 50 -1.77 7.27 26.55
CA SER A 50 -0.79 7.19 27.63
C SER A 50 -1.54 7.25 28.96
N SER A 51 -1.50 6.19 29.74
CA SER A 51 -2.02 6.19 31.10
C SER A 51 -1.21 7.20 31.91
N GLY A 52 -1.78 8.39 32.12
CA GLY A 52 -1.23 9.38 33.02
C GLY A 52 -1.20 8.82 34.44
N ASN A 53 -0.06 8.97 35.10
CA ASN A 53 0.13 8.69 36.52
C ASN A 53 -0.63 9.70 37.39
#